data_AF-A0A7W0XCU8-F1
#
_entry.id   AF-A0A7W0XCU8-F1
#
_cell.length_a   1.000
_cell.length_b   1.000
_cell.length_c   1.000
_cell.angle_alpha   90.00
_cell.angle_beta   90.00
_cell.angle_gamma   90.00
#
_symmetry.space_group_name_H-M   'P 1'
#
loop_
_entity.id
_entity.type
_entity.pdbx_description
1 polymer ?
#
loop_
_entity_poly.entity_id
_entity_poly.type
_entity_poly.pdbx_seq_one_letter_code
_entity_poly.pdbx_strand_id
1 'polypeptide(L)'
;MEAQPGPQAEVGALEDRFQLATYKKMPIVAERGEGVWLYASDGEKYLDLYGGHAVAGTGHSHPHVVAAIAEQAEKLLFYSNLVYSDVRARAAEKLISIAPESLTKVFFCNSGTEANENAMRMARLASGRENVITFSGGFHGRTADAISATFLGKYRDLGKPNVPGHLQAEFGDIESVRKVADETVAAIMLEPIQSMAGVRIATPAFFRDLRKLCDDRGIVLIYDEVQTGVGRTGEWFFAGSEAGGGIVPDVITLAKALGSGIPVGACLASEKVASQIKENDLGTTFGGGMIAMAAVTATLEAIENDSMLENVKEVEAHLRHRIAELPEVTQVRGQG
;
A
#
# COMPACT_ATOMS: atom_id res chain seq x y z
N MET A 1 36.39 20.36 -28.74
CA MET A 1 35.78 19.02 -28.83
C MET A 1 35.19 18.76 -27.45
N GLU A 2 33.91 19.06 -27.25
CA GLU A 2 33.26 18.77 -25.96
C GLU A 2 33.22 17.24 -25.80
N ALA A 3 33.70 16.76 -24.64
CA ALA A 3 33.65 15.34 -24.33
C ALA A 3 32.19 14.88 -24.38
N GLN A 4 31.92 13.79 -25.09
CA GLN A 4 30.59 13.19 -25.06
C GLN A 4 30.23 12.85 -23.61
N PRO A 5 28.99 13.14 -23.17
CA PRO A 5 28.55 12.77 -21.84
C PRO A 5 28.74 11.26 -21.63
N GLY A 6 29.17 10.85 -20.43
CA GLY A 6 29.24 9.43 -20.09
C GLY A 6 27.85 8.76 -20.15
N PRO A 7 27.77 7.42 -20.22
CA PRO A 7 26.51 6.68 -20.41
C PRO A 7 25.39 7.07 -19.43
N GLN A 8 25.72 7.39 -18.18
CA GLN A 8 24.74 7.87 -17.19
C GLN A 8 24.11 9.22 -17.55
N ALA A 9 24.94 10.16 -18.00
CA ALA A 9 24.48 11.49 -18.37
C ALA A 9 23.61 11.44 -19.64
N GLU A 10 23.85 10.47 -20.53
CA GLU A 10 22.98 10.21 -21.67
C GLU A 10 21.60 9.69 -21.24
N VAL A 11 21.54 8.67 -20.37
CA VAL A 11 20.25 8.13 -19.87
C VAL A 11 19.45 9.19 -19.13
N GLY A 12 20.10 9.95 -18.22
CA GLY A 12 19.45 11.05 -17.52
C GLY A 12 18.90 12.12 -18.47
N ALA A 13 19.68 12.51 -19.48
CA ALA A 13 19.25 13.48 -20.48
C ALA A 13 18.07 12.98 -21.33
N LEU A 14 18.02 11.69 -21.66
CA LEU A 14 16.90 11.08 -22.36
C LEU A 14 15.63 11.13 -21.51
N GLU A 15 15.70 10.72 -20.24
CA GLU A 15 14.53 10.78 -19.36
C GLU A 15 14.04 12.21 -19.14
N ASP A 16 14.94 13.15 -18.86
CA ASP A 16 14.58 14.56 -18.63
C ASP A 16 13.98 15.21 -19.88
N ARG A 17 14.43 14.79 -21.07
CA ARG A 17 13.89 15.30 -22.35
C ARG A 17 12.49 14.76 -22.65
N PHE A 18 12.24 13.49 -22.37
CA PHE A 18 11.05 12.79 -22.88
C PHE A 18 9.98 12.51 -21.83
N GLN A 19 10.28 12.61 -20.53
CA GLN A 19 9.30 12.44 -19.46
C GLN A 19 8.83 13.78 -18.89
N LEU A 20 7.62 13.78 -18.34
CA LEU A 20 7.16 14.89 -17.51
C LEU A 20 8.00 14.97 -16.23
N ALA A 21 8.46 16.18 -15.88
CA ALA A 21 9.27 16.47 -14.70
C ALA A 21 8.46 16.36 -13.38
N THR A 22 8.11 15.13 -13.02
CA THR A 22 7.26 14.80 -11.86
C THR A 22 8.05 14.55 -10.58
N TYR A 23 9.35 14.28 -10.68
CA TYR A 23 10.26 14.01 -9.55
C TYR A 23 11.57 14.79 -9.72
N LYS A 24 12.15 15.22 -8.59
CA LYS A 24 13.57 15.61 -8.56
C LYS A 24 14.39 14.32 -8.39
N LYS A 25 15.05 13.89 -9.46
CA LYS A 25 15.85 12.66 -9.48
C LYS A 25 17.23 12.90 -8.86
N MET A 26 17.77 11.86 -8.20
CA MET A 26 19.20 11.79 -7.88
C MET A 26 19.95 11.43 -9.17
N PRO A 27 21.21 11.87 -9.35
CA PRO A 27 22.01 11.54 -10.54
C PRO A 27 22.54 10.10 -10.46
N ILE A 28 21.65 9.12 -10.26
CA ILE A 28 21.96 7.69 -10.16
C ILE A 28 21.20 6.99 -11.27
N VAL A 29 21.91 6.24 -12.12
CA VAL A 29 21.29 5.40 -13.15
C VAL A 29 21.35 3.96 -12.69
N ALA A 30 20.22 3.45 -12.20
CA ALA A 30 20.08 2.08 -11.75
C ALA A 30 20.26 1.08 -12.91
N GLU A 31 21.11 0.08 -12.72
CA GLU A 31 21.36 -1.00 -13.69
C GLU A 31 20.87 -2.35 -13.19
N ARG A 32 21.20 -2.69 -11.93
CA ARG A 32 20.90 -4.00 -11.34
C ARG A 32 20.53 -3.86 -9.88
N GLY A 33 19.66 -4.73 -9.39
CA GLY A 33 19.38 -4.85 -7.97
C GLY A 33 19.45 -6.31 -7.51
N GLU A 34 19.92 -6.52 -6.28
CA GLU A 34 20.01 -7.84 -5.65
C GLU A 34 19.89 -7.70 -4.12
N GLY A 35 18.88 -8.32 -3.54
CA GLY A 35 18.61 -8.22 -2.09
C GLY A 35 18.42 -6.76 -1.69
N VAL A 36 19.20 -6.26 -0.73
CA VAL A 36 19.14 -4.85 -0.27
C VAL A 36 20.01 -3.90 -1.09
N TRP A 37 20.66 -4.37 -2.16
CA TRP A 37 21.64 -3.59 -2.91
C TRP A 37 21.13 -3.15 -4.27
N LEU A 38 21.36 -1.87 -4.58
CA LEU A 38 21.21 -1.29 -5.91
C LEU A 38 22.59 -1.03 -6.51
N TYR A 39 22.79 -1.40 -7.77
CA TYR A 39 24.01 -1.19 -8.52
C TYR A 39 23.73 -0.19 -9.64
N ALA A 40 24.48 0.91 -9.66
CA ALA A 40 24.42 1.92 -10.69
C ALA A 40 25.31 1.54 -11.89
N SER A 41 25.07 2.15 -13.05
CA SER A 41 25.75 1.80 -14.30
C SER A 41 27.21 2.23 -14.43
N ASP A 42 27.71 2.98 -13.45
CA ASP A 42 29.14 3.28 -13.27
C ASP A 42 29.83 2.24 -12.35
N GLY A 43 29.09 1.24 -11.86
CA GLY A 43 29.56 0.23 -10.93
C GLY A 43 29.39 0.59 -9.45
N GLU A 44 28.90 1.79 -9.12
CA GLU A 44 28.65 2.16 -7.72
C GLU A 44 27.55 1.31 -7.10
N LYS A 45 27.75 0.92 -5.84
CA LYS A 45 26.87 0.04 -5.08
C LYS A 45 26.25 0.80 -3.91
N TYR A 46 24.92 0.79 -3.84
CA TYR A 46 24.12 1.51 -2.85
C TYR A 46 23.33 0.53 -1.99
N LEU A 47 23.42 0.69 -0.65
CA LEU A 47 22.49 0.03 0.26
C LEU A 47 21.15 0.76 0.18
N ASP A 48 20.13 0.10 -0.36
CA ASP A 48 18.83 0.72 -0.57
C ASP A 48 17.96 0.63 0.69
N LEU A 49 18.03 1.67 1.52
CA LEU A 49 17.18 1.84 2.70
C LEU A 49 15.81 2.46 2.38
N TYR A 50 15.50 2.67 1.10
CA TYR A 50 14.26 3.29 0.63
C TYR A 50 13.30 2.28 0.00
N GLY A 51 13.83 1.29 -0.71
CA GLY A 51 13.06 0.22 -1.35
C GLY A 51 12.07 0.73 -2.39
N GLY A 52 12.36 1.86 -3.04
CA GLY A 52 11.49 2.47 -4.05
C GLY A 52 10.09 2.82 -3.53
N HIS A 53 9.99 3.61 -2.45
CA HIS A 53 8.74 3.87 -1.72
C HIS A 53 8.17 2.64 -0.99
N ALA A 54 9.04 1.79 -0.41
CA ALA A 54 8.69 0.55 0.28
C ALA A 54 8.04 -0.54 -0.61
N VAL A 55 8.33 -0.52 -1.92
CA VAL A 55 7.87 -1.50 -2.91
C VAL A 55 8.73 -2.77 -2.90
N ALA A 56 10.05 -2.63 -2.75
CA ALA A 56 10.99 -3.76 -2.74
C ALA A 56 10.96 -4.51 -1.39
N GLY A 57 9.82 -5.09 -1.03
CA GLY A 57 9.59 -5.77 0.25
C GLY A 57 10.44 -7.03 0.45
N THR A 58 10.63 -7.81 -0.62
CA THR A 58 11.48 -9.01 -0.66
C THR A 58 12.92 -8.71 -1.08
N GLY A 59 13.29 -7.43 -1.13
CA GLY A 59 14.50 -6.96 -1.79
C GLY A 59 14.36 -6.87 -3.32
N HIS A 60 15.46 -6.55 -3.98
CA HIS A 60 15.53 -6.42 -5.43
C HIS A 60 15.71 -7.77 -6.11
N SER A 61 14.85 -8.04 -7.10
CA SER A 61 14.93 -9.23 -7.98
C SER A 61 14.99 -10.56 -7.23
N HIS A 62 14.13 -10.73 -6.21
CA HIS A 62 14.10 -11.96 -5.41
C HIS A 62 13.99 -13.21 -6.31
N PRO A 63 14.91 -14.20 -6.22
CA PRO A 63 14.99 -15.30 -7.18
C PRO A 63 13.69 -16.09 -7.34
N HIS A 64 12.98 -16.34 -6.24
CA HIS A 64 11.68 -17.05 -6.26
C HIS A 64 10.61 -16.25 -7.02
N VAL A 65 10.56 -14.94 -6.84
CA VAL A 65 9.60 -14.06 -7.50
C VAL A 65 9.91 -13.95 -8.99
N VAL A 66 11.19 -13.76 -9.34
CA VAL A 66 11.65 -13.69 -10.74
C VAL A 66 11.32 -14.98 -11.49
N ALA A 67 11.59 -16.14 -10.89
CA ALA A 67 11.28 -17.43 -11.48
C ALA A 67 9.78 -17.62 -11.73
N ALA A 68 8.93 -17.30 -10.74
CA ALA A 68 7.48 -17.42 -10.87
C ALA A 68 6.91 -16.50 -11.98
N ILE A 69 7.42 -15.27 -12.09
CA ILE A 69 7.04 -14.33 -13.15
C ILE A 69 7.45 -14.87 -14.52
N ALA A 70 8.69 -15.34 -14.66
CA ALA A 70 9.21 -15.87 -15.92
C ALA A 70 8.40 -17.09 -16.38
N GLU A 71 8.16 -18.05 -15.48
CA GLU A 71 7.36 -19.24 -15.78
C GLU A 71 5.93 -18.87 -16.21
N GLN A 72 5.29 -17.92 -15.53
CA GLN A 72 3.96 -17.48 -15.91
C GLN A 72 3.96 -16.74 -17.27
N ALA A 73 5.00 -15.97 -17.56
CA ALA A 73 5.15 -15.27 -18.84
C ALA A 73 5.30 -16.23 -20.03
N GLU A 74 5.98 -17.35 -19.85
CA GLU A 74 6.09 -18.40 -20.88
C GLU A 74 4.74 -19.08 -21.15
N LYS A 75 3.86 -19.17 -20.15
CA LYS A 75 2.54 -19.82 -20.29
C LYS A 75 1.48 -18.88 -20.86
N LEU A 76 1.28 -17.73 -20.22
CA LEU A 76 0.26 -16.75 -20.60
C LEU A 76 0.49 -15.42 -19.90
N LEU A 77 0.69 -14.37 -20.68
CA LEU A 77 0.86 -13.00 -20.15
C LEU A 77 -0.45 -12.44 -19.57
N PHE A 78 -1.55 -12.57 -20.32
CA PHE A 78 -2.79 -11.92 -19.95
C PHE A 78 -4.01 -12.59 -20.57
N TYR A 79 -5.06 -12.73 -19.75
CA TYR A 79 -6.44 -12.80 -20.16
C TYR A 79 -7.31 -12.17 -19.06
N SER A 80 -8.49 -11.66 -19.42
CA SER A 80 -9.33 -10.89 -18.49
C SER A 80 -10.00 -11.77 -17.41
N ASN A 81 -10.67 -11.12 -16.46
CA ASN A 81 -11.48 -11.78 -15.42
C ASN A 81 -12.71 -12.54 -15.96
N LEU A 82 -12.96 -12.53 -17.27
CA LEU A 82 -14.04 -13.28 -17.91
C LEU A 82 -13.84 -14.80 -17.90
N VAL A 83 -12.61 -15.28 -17.69
CA VAL A 83 -12.30 -16.72 -17.61
C VAL A 83 -11.63 -17.03 -16.29
N TYR A 84 -11.77 -18.27 -15.81
CA TYR A 84 -11.03 -18.73 -14.64
C TYR A 84 -9.54 -18.88 -14.92
N SER A 85 -8.73 -18.77 -13.87
CA SER A 85 -7.27 -18.86 -13.93
C SER A 85 -6.74 -19.48 -12.64
N ASP A 86 -5.95 -20.54 -12.76
CA ASP A 86 -5.34 -21.23 -11.61
C ASP A 86 -4.42 -20.28 -10.83
N VAL A 87 -3.55 -19.55 -11.51
CA VAL A 87 -2.63 -18.59 -10.85
C VAL A 87 -3.38 -17.49 -10.09
N ARG A 88 -4.51 -17.00 -10.63
CA ARG A 88 -5.35 -16.03 -9.92
C ARG A 88 -6.07 -16.65 -8.72
N ALA A 89 -6.56 -17.88 -8.85
CA ALA A 89 -7.22 -18.59 -7.75
C ALA A 89 -6.24 -18.83 -6.58
N ARG A 90 -5.03 -19.29 -6.87
CA ARG A 90 -3.99 -19.50 -5.84
C ARG A 90 -3.53 -18.21 -5.19
N ALA A 91 -3.38 -17.13 -5.95
CA ALA A 91 -3.05 -15.82 -5.38
C ALA A 91 -4.15 -15.32 -4.43
N ALA A 92 -5.42 -15.51 -4.80
CA ALA A 92 -6.55 -15.18 -3.95
C ALA A 92 -6.56 -16.03 -2.67
N GLU A 93 -6.39 -17.34 -2.79
CA GLU A 93 -6.35 -18.28 -1.67
C GLU A 93 -5.20 -17.96 -0.71
N LYS A 94 -3.97 -17.80 -1.22
CA LYS A 94 -2.79 -17.50 -0.40
C LYS A 94 -2.97 -16.17 0.33
N LEU A 95 -3.41 -15.12 -0.34
CA LEU A 95 -3.60 -13.80 0.29
C LEU A 95 -4.70 -13.81 1.35
N ILE A 96 -5.82 -14.51 1.12
CA ILE A 96 -6.89 -14.65 2.12
C ILE A 96 -6.45 -15.53 3.29
N SER A 97 -5.65 -16.57 3.06
CA SER A 97 -5.21 -17.49 4.12
C SER A 97 -4.36 -16.84 5.21
N ILE A 98 -3.68 -15.73 4.90
CA ILE A 98 -2.87 -14.95 5.84
C ILE A 98 -3.59 -13.72 6.40
N ALA A 99 -4.76 -13.38 5.85
CA ALA A 99 -5.53 -12.23 6.27
C ALA A 99 -6.24 -12.48 7.61
N PRO A 100 -6.61 -11.44 8.37
CA PRO A 100 -7.52 -11.58 9.49
C PRO A 100 -8.80 -12.34 9.10
N GLU A 101 -9.25 -13.28 9.94
CA GLU A 101 -10.33 -14.23 9.62
C GLU A 101 -11.64 -13.58 9.13
N SER A 102 -11.92 -12.35 9.56
CA SER A 102 -13.12 -11.62 9.15
C SER A 102 -13.07 -11.10 7.71
N LEU A 103 -11.91 -11.09 7.04
CA LEU A 103 -11.72 -10.64 5.66
C LEU A 103 -11.68 -11.84 4.72
N THR A 104 -12.79 -12.08 4.02
CA THR A 104 -13.03 -13.35 3.32
C THR A 104 -12.96 -13.24 1.80
N LYS A 105 -12.94 -12.02 1.25
CA LYS A 105 -12.97 -11.76 -0.19
C LYS A 105 -11.87 -10.80 -0.60
N VAL A 106 -11.34 -10.98 -1.81
CA VAL A 106 -10.36 -10.10 -2.43
C VAL A 106 -10.84 -9.61 -3.79
N PHE A 107 -10.66 -8.32 -4.04
CA PHE A 107 -10.72 -7.72 -5.36
C PHE A 107 -9.33 -7.22 -5.77
N PHE A 108 -8.81 -7.67 -6.90
CA PHE A 108 -7.50 -7.25 -7.41
C PHE A 108 -7.61 -6.10 -8.40
N CYS A 109 -6.69 -5.14 -8.30
CA CYS A 109 -6.49 -4.01 -9.20
C CYS A 109 -4.98 -3.83 -9.48
N ASN A 110 -4.54 -2.66 -9.92
CA ASN A 110 -3.18 -2.43 -10.45
C ASN A 110 -2.33 -1.51 -9.57
N SER A 111 -2.95 -0.73 -8.67
CA SER A 111 -2.22 0.21 -7.81
C SER A 111 -2.94 0.45 -6.49
N GLY A 112 -2.22 1.01 -5.51
CA GLY A 112 -2.83 1.39 -4.23
C GLY A 112 -3.87 2.49 -4.37
N THR A 113 -3.72 3.37 -5.35
CA THR A 113 -4.72 4.41 -5.65
C THR A 113 -6.03 3.80 -6.16
N GLU A 114 -5.96 2.82 -7.07
CA GLU A 114 -7.14 2.08 -7.51
C GLU A 114 -7.76 1.28 -6.35
N ALA A 115 -6.94 0.66 -5.49
CA ALA A 115 -7.43 -0.05 -4.31
C ALA A 115 -8.23 0.87 -3.39
N ASN A 116 -7.69 2.06 -3.08
CA ASN A 116 -8.38 3.05 -2.24
C ASN A 116 -9.69 3.57 -2.84
N GLU A 117 -9.73 3.87 -4.14
CA GLU A 117 -11.00 4.28 -4.78
C GLU A 117 -12.03 3.15 -4.78
N ASN A 118 -11.61 1.91 -5.01
CA ASN A 118 -12.52 0.76 -4.94
C ASN A 118 -13.00 0.51 -3.50
N ALA A 119 -12.14 0.65 -2.49
CA ALA A 119 -12.54 0.51 -1.09
C ALA A 119 -13.57 1.57 -0.66
N MET A 120 -13.36 2.84 -1.05
CA MET A 120 -14.35 3.90 -0.81
C MET A 120 -15.66 3.63 -1.55
N ARG A 121 -15.60 3.16 -2.80
CA ARG A 121 -16.80 2.74 -3.55
C ARG A 121 -17.53 1.58 -2.87
N MET A 122 -16.82 0.55 -2.44
CA MET A 122 -17.38 -0.59 -1.72
C MET A 122 -18.09 -0.15 -0.44
N ALA A 123 -17.51 0.80 0.30
CA ALA A 123 -18.14 1.33 1.50
C ALA A 123 -19.43 2.13 1.21
N ARG A 124 -19.43 2.95 0.15
CA ARG A 124 -20.63 3.68 -0.29
C ARG A 124 -21.73 2.71 -0.72
N LEU A 125 -21.40 1.67 -1.49
CA LEU A 125 -22.35 0.61 -1.88
C LEU A 125 -22.88 -0.17 -0.68
N ALA A 126 -22.02 -0.49 0.29
CA ALA A 126 -22.42 -1.28 1.44
C ALA A 126 -23.29 -0.53 2.46
N SER A 127 -23.07 0.78 2.60
CA SER A 127 -23.80 1.62 3.55
C SER A 127 -24.98 2.37 2.94
N GLY A 128 -24.99 2.58 1.61
CA GLY A 128 -25.91 3.50 0.93
C GLY A 128 -25.65 4.98 1.24
N ARG A 129 -24.52 5.30 1.85
CA ARG A 129 -24.11 6.65 2.28
C ARG A 129 -22.99 7.18 1.38
N GLU A 130 -22.69 8.47 1.46
CA GLU A 130 -21.82 9.15 0.48
C GLU A 130 -20.45 9.54 1.05
N ASN A 131 -20.43 10.00 2.31
CA ASN A 131 -19.29 10.72 2.84
C ASN A 131 -18.19 9.79 3.36
N VAL A 132 -16.94 10.17 3.15
CA VAL A 132 -15.75 9.46 3.63
C VAL A 132 -14.94 10.40 4.51
N ILE A 133 -14.66 10.00 5.74
CA ILE A 133 -13.75 10.70 6.63
C ILE A 133 -12.34 10.16 6.41
N THR A 134 -11.40 11.06 6.17
CA THR A 134 -9.95 10.79 6.21
C THR A 134 -9.24 11.84 7.06
N PHE A 135 -7.92 11.72 7.21
CA PHE A 135 -7.20 12.38 8.28
C PHE A 135 -6.14 13.38 7.80
N SER A 136 -5.92 14.45 8.59
CA SER A 136 -4.82 15.39 8.40
C SER A 136 -3.47 14.67 8.24
N GLY A 137 -2.72 15.02 7.20
CA GLY A 137 -1.45 14.36 6.86
C GLY A 137 -1.58 13.05 6.06
N GLY A 138 -2.80 12.55 5.80
CA GLY A 138 -3.01 11.31 5.07
C GLY A 138 -2.78 11.43 3.56
N PHE A 139 -2.27 10.37 2.93
CA PHE A 139 -2.05 10.24 1.49
C PHE A 139 -2.65 8.93 0.96
N HIS A 140 -3.65 9.04 0.09
CA HIS A 140 -4.41 7.88 -0.40
C HIS A 140 -4.36 7.69 -1.92
N GLY A 141 -3.67 8.57 -2.64
CA GLY A 141 -3.47 8.45 -4.07
C GLY A 141 -3.60 9.76 -4.83
N ARG A 142 -3.62 9.68 -6.16
CA ARG A 142 -3.57 10.85 -7.05
C ARG A 142 -4.69 10.91 -8.10
N THR A 143 -5.57 9.91 -8.18
CA THR A 143 -6.79 9.98 -9.00
C THR A 143 -7.89 10.75 -8.28
N ALA A 144 -9.00 11.05 -8.95
CA ALA A 144 -9.97 12.06 -8.49
C ALA A 144 -10.56 11.79 -7.09
N ASP A 145 -11.01 10.58 -6.78
CA ASP A 145 -11.61 10.24 -5.48
C ASP A 145 -10.50 10.10 -4.42
N ALA A 146 -9.39 9.45 -4.77
CA ALA A 146 -8.24 9.26 -3.89
C ALA A 146 -7.53 10.57 -3.48
N ILE A 147 -7.35 11.51 -4.41
CA ILE A 147 -6.73 12.81 -4.13
C ILE A 147 -7.68 13.71 -3.33
N SER A 148 -9.00 13.55 -3.51
CA SER A 148 -10.01 14.25 -2.72
C SER A 148 -10.01 13.81 -1.26
N ALA A 149 -9.66 12.53 -1.02
CA ALA A 149 -9.43 11.93 0.30
C ALA A 149 -8.04 12.24 0.90
N THR A 150 -7.10 12.79 0.13
CA THR A 150 -5.71 13.06 0.58
C THR A 150 -5.61 14.42 1.26
N PHE A 151 -5.38 14.48 2.57
CA PHE A 151 -5.20 15.73 3.34
C PHE A 151 -3.73 16.01 3.71
N LEU A 152 -2.80 15.66 2.83
CA LEU A 152 -1.37 15.94 2.97
C LEU A 152 -0.95 17.15 2.10
N GLY A 153 -0.56 18.23 2.77
CA GLY A 153 0.05 19.41 2.13
C GLY A 153 -0.73 19.93 0.92
N LYS A 154 -0.02 20.18 -0.19
CA LYS A 154 -0.60 20.75 -1.42
C LYS A 154 -1.32 19.74 -2.32
N TYR A 155 -1.26 18.43 -2.05
CA TYR A 155 -1.67 17.43 -3.04
C TYR A 155 -3.16 17.53 -3.38
N ARG A 156 -4.03 17.71 -2.38
CA ARG A 156 -5.48 17.89 -2.59
C ARG A 156 -5.82 19.06 -3.51
N ASP A 157 -5.03 20.14 -3.45
CA ASP A 157 -5.28 21.32 -4.27
C ASP A 157 -4.99 21.08 -5.75
N LEU A 158 -4.10 20.14 -6.07
CA LEU A 158 -3.80 19.74 -7.44
C LEU A 158 -4.95 18.96 -8.11
N GLY A 159 -5.87 18.41 -7.30
CA GLY A 159 -7.01 17.59 -7.75
C GLY A 159 -8.28 18.38 -8.03
N LYS A 160 -8.28 19.72 -7.92
CA LYS A 160 -9.50 20.53 -8.04
C LYS A 160 -10.09 20.48 -9.47
N PRO A 161 -11.44 20.43 -9.62
CA PRO A 161 -12.43 20.30 -8.55
C PRO A 161 -12.41 18.89 -7.93
N ASN A 162 -12.44 18.86 -6.59
CA ASN A 162 -12.45 17.60 -5.85
C ASN A 162 -13.81 16.92 -5.93
N VAL A 163 -13.81 15.59 -5.85
CA VAL A 163 -15.02 14.79 -5.63
C VAL A 163 -15.65 15.26 -4.31
N PRO A 164 -16.98 15.47 -4.25
CA PRO A 164 -17.64 15.88 -3.01
C PRO A 164 -17.66 14.74 -1.97
N GLY A 165 -17.93 15.09 -0.71
CA GLY A 165 -18.14 14.11 0.36
C GLY A 165 -16.89 13.60 1.07
N HIS A 166 -15.71 14.22 0.85
CA HIS A 166 -14.53 13.93 1.65
C HIS A 166 -14.40 14.91 2.83
N LEU A 167 -14.57 14.38 4.03
CA LEU A 167 -14.50 15.10 5.30
C LEU A 167 -13.14 14.89 5.96
N GLN A 168 -12.66 15.90 6.67
CA GLN A 168 -11.37 15.87 7.36
C GLN A 168 -11.55 15.72 8.87
N ALA A 169 -10.76 14.82 9.46
CA ALA A 169 -10.52 14.72 10.90
C ALA A 169 -9.00 14.82 11.20
N GLU A 170 -8.65 14.95 12.48
CA GLU A 170 -7.25 14.98 12.93
C GLU A 170 -6.74 13.58 13.29
N PHE A 171 -5.60 13.18 12.71
CA PHE A 171 -5.04 11.85 12.95
C PHE A 171 -4.67 11.66 14.43
N GLY A 172 -5.24 10.64 15.07
CA GLY A 172 -5.03 10.32 16.49
C GLY A 172 -5.97 11.03 17.46
N ASP A 173 -6.91 11.85 16.98
CA ASP A 173 -7.92 12.53 17.81
C ASP A 173 -9.33 12.01 17.50
N ILE A 174 -9.86 11.13 18.34
CA ILE A 174 -11.21 10.57 18.17
C ILE A 174 -12.32 11.63 18.26
N GLU A 175 -12.14 12.68 19.05
CA GLU A 175 -13.17 13.72 19.21
C GLU A 175 -13.30 14.55 17.92
N SER A 176 -12.21 14.73 17.17
CA SER A 176 -12.27 15.32 15.84
C SER A 176 -13.11 14.48 14.87
N VAL A 177 -13.04 13.15 14.97
CA VAL A 177 -13.82 12.21 14.15
C VAL A 177 -15.30 12.27 14.53
N ARG A 178 -15.62 12.25 15.83
CA ARG A 178 -17.00 12.31 16.33
C ARG A 178 -17.75 13.56 15.87
N LYS A 179 -17.05 14.69 15.69
CA LYS A 179 -17.65 15.95 15.21
C LYS A 179 -18.16 15.90 13.79
N VAL A 180 -17.57 15.05 12.93
CA VAL A 180 -17.92 14.96 11.50
C VAL A 180 -18.58 13.62 11.12
N ALA A 181 -18.63 12.66 12.04
CA ALA A 181 -19.22 11.33 11.84
C ALA A 181 -20.74 11.34 11.98
N ASP A 182 -21.47 11.98 11.05
CA ASP A 182 -22.94 11.96 11.02
C ASP A 182 -23.52 10.76 10.24
N GLU A 183 -24.85 10.73 10.04
CA GLU A 183 -25.57 9.65 9.35
C GLU A 183 -25.29 9.56 7.84
N THR A 184 -24.58 10.53 7.26
CA THR A 184 -24.21 10.55 5.84
C THR A 184 -22.87 9.87 5.58
N VAL A 185 -22.17 9.44 6.63
CA VAL A 185 -20.82 8.87 6.54
C VAL A 185 -20.88 7.37 6.21
N ALA A 186 -20.33 7.04 5.05
CA ALA A 186 -20.14 5.68 4.56
C ALA A 186 -18.90 5.02 5.19
N ALA A 187 -17.79 5.76 5.26
CA ALA A 187 -16.51 5.22 5.69
C ALA A 187 -15.67 6.17 6.53
N ILE A 188 -14.83 5.56 7.38
CA ILE A 188 -13.62 6.18 7.91
C ILE A 188 -12.43 5.41 7.32
N MET A 189 -11.55 6.11 6.60
CA MET A 189 -10.36 5.54 5.97
C MET A 189 -9.09 6.20 6.51
N LEU A 190 -8.09 5.40 6.84
CA LEU A 190 -6.79 5.87 7.35
C LEU A 190 -5.64 4.96 6.97
N GLU A 191 -4.47 5.55 6.77
CA GLU A 191 -3.20 4.84 6.92
C GLU A 191 -3.01 4.51 8.42
N PRO A 192 -2.70 3.27 8.80
CA PRO A 192 -2.42 2.98 10.20
C PRO A 192 -1.16 3.69 10.71
N ILE A 193 -0.18 3.90 9.83
CA ILE A 193 1.01 4.72 10.05
C ILE A 193 1.14 5.69 8.88
N GLN A 194 1.02 7.00 9.14
CA GLN A 194 1.18 8.01 8.10
C GLN A 194 2.67 8.23 7.81
N SER A 195 3.22 7.54 6.80
CA SER A 195 4.64 7.61 6.48
C SER A 195 5.06 8.97 5.97
N MET A 196 4.36 9.49 4.95
CA MET A 196 4.68 10.78 4.30
C MET A 196 4.49 11.98 5.23
N ALA A 197 3.72 11.83 6.31
CA ALA A 197 3.55 12.85 7.35
C ALA A 197 4.63 12.78 8.45
N GLY A 198 5.73 12.06 8.21
CA GLY A 198 6.83 11.90 9.15
C GLY A 198 6.63 10.73 10.12
N VAL A 199 6.14 9.60 9.59
CA VAL A 199 5.95 8.33 10.32
C VAL A 199 5.13 8.55 11.61
N ARG A 200 3.94 9.13 11.46
CA ARG A 200 3.02 9.38 12.59
C ARG A 200 2.27 8.10 12.92
N ILE A 201 2.23 7.78 14.21
CA ILE A 201 1.57 6.59 14.75
C ILE A 201 0.57 7.05 15.81
N ALA A 202 -0.68 6.59 15.72
CA ALA A 202 -1.70 6.83 16.74
C ALA A 202 -1.63 5.77 17.85
N THR A 203 -2.28 6.02 18.98
CA THR A 203 -2.28 5.05 20.09
C THR A 203 -3.22 3.87 19.79
N PRO A 204 -2.97 2.68 20.36
CA PRO A 204 -3.91 1.55 20.29
C PRO A 204 -5.34 1.90 20.74
N ALA A 205 -5.49 2.86 21.66
CA ALA A 205 -6.80 3.34 22.12
C ALA A 205 -7.58 4.04 21.01
N PHE A 206 -6.92 4.85 20.18
CA PHE A 206 -7.54 5.53 19.05
C PHE A 206 -8.15 4.53 18.05
N PHE A 207 -7.44 3.45 17.71
CA PHE A 207 -7.97 2.41 16.82
C PHE A 207 -9.18 1.68 17.41
N ARG A 208 -9.15 1.35 18.71
CA ARG A 208 -10.30 0.77 19.42
C ARG A 208 -11.51 1.70 19.42
N ASP A 209 -11.28 2.98 19.66
CA ASP A 209 -12.36 3.97 19.66
C ASP A 209 -12.96 4.19 18.27
N LEU A 210 -12.13 4.16 17.21
CA LEU A 210 -12.59 4.17 15.82
C LEU A 210 -13.46 2.96 15.51
N ARG A 211 -13.01 1.75 15.88
CA ARG A 211 -13.80 0.53 15.67
C ARG A 211 -15.15 0.63 16.34
N LYS A 212 -15.16 1.01 17.63
CA LYS A 212 -16.40 1.21 18.39
C LYS A 212 -17.33 2.22 17.72
N LEU A 213 -16.80 3.37 17.29
CA LEU A 213 -17.58 4.40 16.60
C LEU A 213 -18.17 3.86 15.28
N CYS A 214 -17.38 3.12 14.51
CA CYS A 214 -17.82 2.51 13.27
C CYS A 214 -18.93 1.49 13.48
N ASP A 215 -18.81 0.65 14.51
CA ASP A 215 -19.82 -0.36 14.84
C ASP A 215 -21.12 0.28 15.35
N ASP A 216 -21.02 1.26 16.25
CA ASP A 216 -22.17 1.97 16.82
C ASP A 216 -22.97 2.73 15.73
N ARG A 217 -22.32 3.20 14.66
CA ARG A 217 -22.94 4.04 13.60
C ARG A 217 -23.13 3.34 12.26
N GLY A 218 -22.73 2.07 12.14
CA GLY A 218 -22.73 1.35 10.86
C GLY A 218 -21.82 1.97 9.79
N ILE A 219 -20.70 2.58 10.20
CA ILE A 219 -19.69 3.13 9.28
C ILE A 219 -18.70 2.02 8.92
N VAL A 220 -18.27 1.95 7.66
CA VAL A 220 -17.23 1.01 7.21
C VAL A 220 -15.86 1.54 7.62
N LEU A 221 -15.08 0.75 8.35
CA LEU A 221 -13.68 1.08 8.66
C LEU A 221 -12.77 0.53 7.57
N ILE A 222 -11.89 1.37 7.02
CA ILE A 222 -10.94 1.02 5.96
C ILE A 222 -9.52 1.33 6.43
N TYR A 223 -8.64 0.33 6.46
CA TYR A 223 -7.21 0.58 6.63
C TYR A 223 -6.52 0.62 5.27
N ASP A 224 -5.86 1.76 5.00
CA ASP A 224 -4.94 1.90 3.89
C ASP A 224 -3.59 1.30 4.28
N GLU A 225 -3.46 0.01 4.00
CA GLU A 225 -2.25 -0.78 4.26
C GLU A 225 -1.40 -0.94 3.01
N VAL A 226 -1.55 -0.03 2.03
CA VAL A 226 -0.71 -0.01 0.83
C VAL A 226 0.77 0.00 1.21
N GLN A 227 1.14 0.63 2.32
CA GLN A 227 2.52 0.65 2.81
C GLN A 227 2.79 -0.20 4.06
N THR A 228 1.85 -0.26 5.00
CA THR A 228 2.06 -0.95 6.30
C THR A 228 1.81 -2.46 6.22
N GLY A 229 1.08 -2.91 5.20
CA GLY A 229 0.79 -4.32 4.99
C GLY A 229 1.93 -5.09 4.34
N VAL A 230 1.67 -6.36 4.07
CA VAL A 230 2.59 -7.30 3.42
C VAL A 230 3.93 -7.37 4.17
N GLY A 231 3.86 -7.49 5.49
CA GLY A 231 5.03 -7.75 6.33
C GLY A 231 5.82 -6.53 6.80
N ARG A 232 5.50 -5.32 6.32
CA ARG A 232 6.31 -4.11 6.57
C ARG A 232 6.53 -3.82 8.06
N THR A 233 5.54 -4.11 8.90
CA THR A 233 5.57 -3.80 10.33
C THR A 233 6.07 -4.96 11.20
N GLY A 234 6.55 -6.04 10.58
CA GLY A 234 6.88 -7.31 11.25
C GLY A 234 5.66 -8.24 11.41
N GLU A 235 4.51 -7.82 10.89
CA GLU A 235 3.28 -8.61 10.79
C GLU A 235 2.74 -8.53 9.36
N TRP A 236 1.97 -9.53 8.93
CA TRP A 236 1.36 -9.52 7.59
C TRP A 236 0.53 -8.26 7.33
N PHE A 237 -0.18 -7.79 8.36
CA PHE A 237 -1.00 -6.60 8.35
C PHE A 237 -0.85 -5.88 9.68
N PHE A 238 -0.97 -4.55 9.67
CA PHE A 238 -1.15 -3.80 10.91
C PHE A 238 -2.53 -4.10 11.54
N ALA A 239 -3.54 -4.40 10.72
CA ALA A 239 -4.83 -4.89 11.16
C ALA A 239 -4.70 -6.15 12.03
N GLY A 240 -5.27 -6.11 13.23
CA GLY A 240 -5.20 -7.18 14.21
C GLY A 240 -3.95 -7.15 15.10
N SER A 241 -2.94 -6.33 14.78
CA SER A 241 -1.72 -6.20 15.58
C SER A 241 -1.97 -5.54 16.95
N GLU A 242 -1.04 -5.75 17.89
CA GLU A 242 -1.05 -5.06 19.18
C GLU A 242 -0.97 -3.54 19.03
N ALA A 243 -0.16 -3.05 18.08
CA ALA A 243 -0.01 -1.63 17.77
C ALA A 243 -1.34 -1.02 17.27
N GLY A 244 -2.13 -1.80 16.52
CA GLY A 244 -3.49 -1.46 16.11
C GLY A 244 -4.56 -1.72 17.17
N GLY A 245 -4.17 -2.08 18.39
CA GLY A 245 -5.09 -2.37 19.50
C GLY A 245 -5.94 -3.62 19.29
N GLY A 246 -5.49 -4.57 18.47
CA GLY A 246 -6.19 -5.81 18.13
C GLY A 246 -7.38 -5.62 17.20
N ILE A 247 -7.48 -4.46 16.52
CA ILE A 247 -8.62 -4.11 15.69
C ILE A 247 -8.42 -4.54 14.24
N VAL A 248 -9.47 -5.14 13.68
CA VAL A 248 -9.56 -5.47 12.25
C VAL A 248 -10.59 -4.54 11.57
N PRO A 249 -10.24 -3.91 10.44
CA PRO A 249 -11.16 -3.07 9.68
C PRO A 249 -12.16 -3.91 8.87
N ASP A 250 -13.18 -3.28 8.30
CA ASP A 250 -14.11 -3.95 7.39
C ASP A 250 -13.48 -4.18 6.00
N VAL A 251 -12.51 -3.33 5.61
CA VAL A 251 -11.73 -3.41 4.36
C VAL A 251 -10.25 -3.06 4.62
N ILE A 252 -9.34 -3.76 3.94
CA ILE A 252 -7.91 -3.40 3.85
C ILE A 252 -7.56 -3.16 2.39
N THR A 253 -6.83 -2.09 2.09
CA THR A 253 -6.21 -1.88 0.77
C THR A 253 -4.72 -2.18 0.79
N LEU A 254 -4.22 -2.79 -0.29
CA LEU A 254 -2.84 -3.26 -0.43
C LEU A 254 -2.29 -2.88 -1.80
N ALA A 255 -0.98 -2.67 -1.90
CA ALA A 255 -0.21 -2.59 -3.14
C ALA A 255 1.29 -2.70 -2.81
N LYS A 256 2.15 -1.92 -3.48
CA LYS A 256 3.60 -1.81 -3.22
C LYS A 256 4.27 -3.18 -3.08
N ALA A 257 4.63 -3.57 -1.86
CA ALA A 257 5.31 -4.81 -1.55
C ALA A 257 4.55 -6.04 -2.04
N LEU A 258 3.23 -5.98 -2.16
CA LEU A 258 2.36 -7.09 -2.59
C LEU A 258 2.84 -7.79 -3.88
N GLY A 259 3.38 -7.03 -4.84
CA GLY A 259 3.86 -7.58 -6.12
C GLY A 259 5.37 -7.62 -6.27
N SER A 260 6.14 -7.28 -5.23
CA SER A 260 7.62 -7.17 -5.29
C SER A 260 8.14 -6.44 -6.54
N GLY A 261 7.49 -5.32 -6.90
CA GLY A 261 7.84 -4.50 -8.08
C GLY A 261 6.91 -4.65 -9.29
N ILE A 262 6.07 -5.69 -9.34
CA ILE A 262 5.00 -5.80 -10.35
C ILE A 262 3.79 -4.95 -9.92
N PRO A 263 3.22 -4.11 -10.81
CA PRO A 263 2.02 -3.33 -10.49
C PRO A 263 0.84 -4.22 -10.12
N VAL A 264 0.42 -4.14 -8.86
CA VAL A 264 -0.75 -4.82 -8.33
C VAL A 264 -1.28 -4.04 -7.13
N GLY A 265 -2.60 -3.98 -7.01
CA GLY A 265 -3.28 -3.57 -5.80
C GLY A 265 -4.36 -4.58 -5.43
N ALA A 266 -4.86 -4.53 -4.20
CA ALA A 266 -5.95 -5.38 -3.75
C ALA A 266 -6.81 -4.69 -2.70
N CYS A 267 -8.09 -5.03 -2.66
CA CYS A 267 -9.00 -4.75 -1.56
C CYS A 267 -9.40 -6.08 -0.92
N LEU A 268 -9.03 -6.28 0.34
CA LEU A 268 -9.55 -7.37 1.17
C LEU A 268 -10.79 -6.86 1.88
N ALA A 269 -11.89 -7.60 1.83
CA ALA A 269 -13.16 -7.16 2.39
C ALA A 269 -13.81 -8.25 3.23
N SER A 270 -14.45 -7.81 4.31
CA SER A 270 -15.34 -8.65 5.09
C SER A 270 -16.58 -9.05 4.32
N GLU A 271 -17.21 -10.16 4.71
CA GLU A 271 -18.45 -10.63 4.08
C GLU A 271 -19.56 -9.55 4.14
N LYS A 272 -19.60 -8.77 5.24
CA LYS A 272 -20.52 -7.64 5.41
C LYS A 272 -20.44 -6.62 4.28
N VAL A 273 -19.24 -6.31 3.79
CA VAL A 273 -19.02 -5.37 2.69
C VAL A 273 -19.15 -6.09 1.35
N ALA A 274 -18.54 -7.28 1.23
CA ALA A 274 -18.48 -8.01 -0.02
C ALA A 274 -19.87 -8.48 -0.51
N SER A 275 -20.80 -8.82 0.38
CA SER A 275 -22.15 -9.24 0.04
C SER A 275 -22.99 -8.13 -0.62
N GLN A 276 -22.54 -6.87 -0.53
CA GLN A 276 -23.21 -5.71 -1.11
C GLN A 276 -22.72 -5.40 -2.53
N ILE A 277 -21.63 -6.04 -2.96
CA ILE A 277 -21.03 -5.86 -4.27
C ILE A 277 -21.68 -6.81 -5.26
N LYS A 278 -22.18 -6.28 -6.37
CA LYS A 278 -22.83 -7.02 -7.45
C LYS A 278 -21.95 -7.06 -8.68
N GLU A 279 -22.34 -7.91 -9.62
CA GLU A 279 -21.71 -7.95 -10.93
C GLU A 279 -21.72 -6.55 -11.57
N ASN A 280 -20.58 -6.13 -12.11
CA ASN A 280 -20.33 -4.83 -12.75
C ASN A 280 -20.24 -3.61 -11.82
N ASP A 281 -20.34 -3.76 -10.50
CA ASP A 281 -20.12 -2.64 -9.56
C ASP A 281 -18.64 -2.20 -9.52
N LEU A 282 -17.74 -3.20 -9.59
CA LEU A 282 -16.29 -3.02 -9.67
C LEU A 282 -15.78 -3.62 -10.99
N GLY A 283 -14.65 -3.12 -11.48
CA GLY A 283 -14.07 -3.63 -12.74
C GLY A 283 -12.68 -3.09 -13.03
N THR A 284 -11.90 -3.88 -13.76
CA THR A 284 -10.55 -3.54 -14.22
C THR A 284 -10.14 -4.50 -15.33
N THR A 285 -9.43 -4.01 -16.33
CA THR A 285 -8.91 -4.84 -17.42
C THR A 285 -7.76 -5.72 -16.93
N PHE A 286 -6.78 -5.12 -16.24
CA PHE A 286 -5.52 -5.77 -15.88
C PHE A 286 -5.48 -6.31 -14.45
N GLY A 287 -6.36 -5.84 -13.56
CA GLY A 287 -6.37 -6.32 -12.17
C GLY A 287 -6.67 -7.81 -12.10
N GLY A 288 -5.88 -8.53 -11.30
CA GLY A 288 -5.92 -9.99 -11.28
C GLY A 288 -5.26 -10.65 -12.51
N GLY A 289 -4.48 -9.91 -13.31
CA GLY A 289 -3.72 -10.45 -14.44
C GLY A 289 -2.69 -11.49 -14.00
N MET A 290 -2.47 -12.51 -14.83
CA MET A 290 -1.71 -13.71 -14.47
C MET A 290 -0.29 -13.42 -13.97
N ILE A 291 0.44 -12.50 -14.62
CA ILE A 291 1.80 -12.11 -14.20
C ILE A 291 1.82 -11.51 -12.80
N ALA A 292 0.89 -10.59 -12.52
CA ALA A 292 0.76 -10.00 -11.19
C ALA A 292 0.39 -11.08 -10.16
N MET A 293 -0.50 -12.01 -10.48
CA MET A 293 -0.90 -13.07 -9.54
C MET A 293 0.21 -14.09 -9.25
N ALA A 294 1.07 -14.38 -10.23
CA ALA A 294 2.28 -15.16 -10.00
C ALA A 294 3.25 -14.43 -9.06
N ALA A 295 3.46 -13.13 -9.29
CA ALA A 295 4.29 -12.29 -8.43
C ALA A 295 3.74 -12.19 -7.00
N VAL A 296 2.42 -12.05 -6.84
CA VAL A 296 1.76 -12.01 -5.52
C VAL A 296 2.01 -13.30 -4.75
N THR A 297 1.68 -14.45 -5.35
CA THR A 297 1.86 -15.75 -4.68
C THR A 297 3.32 -15.94 -4.26
N ALA A 298 4.26 -15.73 -5.19
CA ALA A 298 5.69 -15.90 -4.92
C ALA A 298 6.23 -14.89 -3.89
N THR A 299 5.69 -13.66 -3.85
CA THR A 299 6.06 -12.66 -2.83
C THR A 299 5.67 -13.15 -1.44
N LEU A 300 4.42 -13.61 -1.27
CA LEU A 300 3.93 -14.09 0.01
C LEU A 300 4.67 -15.35 0.45
N GLU A 301 4.97 -16.27 -0.48
CA GLU A 301 5.80 -17.44 -0.20
C GLU A 301 7.22 -17.07 0.19
N ALA A 302 7.86 -16.10 -0.47
CA ALA A 302 9.21 -15.66 -0.12
C ALA A 302 9.27 -15.07 1.30
N ILE A 303 8.31 -14.22 1.66
CA ILE A 303 8.23 -13.64 3.00
C ILE A 303 8.12 -14.72 4.08
N GLU A 304 7.32 -15.76 3.82
CA GLU A 304 7.13 -16.89 4.74
C GLU A 304 8.35 -17.80 4.80
N ASN A 305 8.85 -18.25 3.65
CA ASN A 305 9.94 -19.21 3.55
C ASN A 305 11.27 -18.64 4.09
N ASP A 306 11.51 -17.36 3.90
CA ASP A 306 12.74 -16.69 4.31
C ASP A 306 12.63 -16.05 5.71
N SER A 307 11.53 -16.32 6.45
CA SER A 307 11.29 -15.79 7.81
C SER A 307 11.45 -14.26 7.89
N MET A 308 10.93 -13.55 6.88
CA MET A 308 11.19 -12.12 6.74
C MET A 308 10.47 -11.29 7.82
N LEU A 309 9.35 -11.78 8.36
CA LEU A 309 8.62 -11.09 9.43
C LEU A 309 9.44 -11.02 10.73
N GLU A 310 10.12 -12.12 11.08
CA GLU A 310 11.05 -12.20 12.20
C GLU A 310 12.25 -11.28 11.95
N ASN A 311 12.84 -11.33 10.76
CA ASN A 311 13.95 -10.46 10.39
C ASN A 311 13.58 -8.97 10.49
N VAL A 312 12.37 -8.58 10.09
CA VAL A 312 11.89 -7.20 10.26
C VAL A 312 11.93 -6.78 11.72
N LYS A 313 11.43 -7.62 12.64
CA LYS A 313 11.46 -7.33 14.09
C LYS A 313 12.89 -7.22 14.63
N GLU A 314 13.78 -8.11 14.21
CA GLU A 314 15.18 -8.10 14.66
C GLU A 314 15.94 -6.86 14.17
N VAL A 315 15.81 -6.53 12.88
CA VAL A 315 16.48 -5.39 12.26
C VAL A 315 15.91 -4.07 12.79
N GLU A 316 14.58 -3.98 12.94
CA GLU A 316 13.92 -2.80 13.53
C GLU A 316 14.46 -2.53 14.94
N ALA A 317 14.52 -3.56 15.80
CA ALA A 317 14.98 -3.41 17.17
C ALA A 317 16.45 -2.96 17.20
N HIS A 318 17.28 -3.53 16.32
CA HIS A 318 18.66 -3.10 16.16
C HIS A 318 18.77 -1.63 15.72
N LEU A 319 18.08 -1.25 14.64
CA LEU A 319 18.14 0.11 14.11
C LEU A 319 17.61 1.12 15.11
N ARG A 320 16.47 0.84 15.76
CA ARG A 320 15.90 1.70 16.80
C ARG A 320 16.90 1.95 17.92
N HIS A 321 17.55 0.90 18.42
CA HIS A 321 18.53 1.01 19.48
C HIS A 321 19.74 1.86 19.04
N ARG A 322 20.34 1.53 17.89
CA ARG A 322 21.56 2.21 17.40
C ARG A 322 21.32 3.66 17.00
N ILE A 323 20.16 3.97 16.43
CA ILE A 323 19.81 5.35 16.07
C ILE A 323 19.55 6.18 17.33
N ALA A 324 18.94 5.61 18.37
CA ALA A 324 18.69 6.32 19.62
C ALA A 324 19.97 6.68 20.40
N GLU A 325 21.10 6.00 20.14
CA GLU A 325 22.41 6.33 20.73
C GLU A 325 23.07 7.56 20.10
N LEU A 326 22.60 8.01 18.92
CA LEU A 326 23.18 9.15 18.23
C LEU A 326 22.77 10.47 18.91
N PRO A 327 23.71 11.33 19.32
CA PRO A 327 23.41 12.53 20.10
C PRO A 327 22.56 13.56 19.33
N GLU A 328 22.59 13.52 17.99
CA GLU A 328 21.80 14.40 17.12
C GLU A 328 20.32 13.97 17.01
N VAL A 329 19.98 12.75 17.45
CA VAL A 329 18.63 12.18 17.33
C VAL A 329 17.78 12.61 18.52
N THR A 330 16.76 13.42 18.24
CA THR A 330 15.81 13.90 19.27
C THR A 330 14.64 12.93 19.50
N GLN A 331 14.32 12.11 18.51
CA GLN A 331 13.25 11.12 18.60
C GLN A 331 13.40 10.03 17.54
N VAL A 332 13.11 8.78 17.91
CA VAL A 332 12.97 7.65 16.97
C VAL A 332 11.49 7.27 16.85
N ARG A 333 10.97 7.23 15.63
CA ARG A 333 9.58 6.85 15.30
C ARG A 333 9.59 5.80 14.20
N GLY A 334 8.68 4.85 14.25
CA GLY A 334 8.60 3.73 13.31
C GLY A 334 7.97 2.51 13.95
N GLN A 335 7.66 1.52 13.12
CA GLN A 335 7.21 0.19 13.50
C GLN A 335 7.55 -0.73 12.31
N GLY A 336 8.29 -1.81 12.58
CA GLY A 336 9.00 -2.59 11.55
C GLY A 336 10.16 -1.86 10.91
#